data_AF-A0A959RWQ2-F1
#
_entry.id   AF-A0A959RWQ2-F1
#
_cell.length_a   1.000
_cell.length_b   1.000
_cell.length_c   1.000
_cell.angle_alpha   90.00
_cell.angle_beta   90.00
_cell.angle_gamma   90.00
#
_symmetry.space_group_name_H-M   'P 1'
#
loop_
_entity.id
_entity.type
_entity.pdbx_description
1 polymer ?
#
loop_
_entity_poly.entity_id
_entity_poly.type
_entity_poly.pdbx_seq_one_letter_code
_entity_poly.pdbx_strand_id
1 'polypeptide(L)'
;TKKLYNKMLPTTFLQKDEMSNWEDYIIQNYKTMYKAYFDQKKYIPKENLIEFSFENFEKDKLCFIKQIYEKFSISDFDSFEPILIEYLKSINNYKKNEFKNIDDLTKKKITENWDFTFSKFGYEI
;
A
#
# COMPACT_ATOMS: atom_id res chain seq x y z
N THR A 1 0.71 3.04 10.45
CA THR A 1 0.48 1.61 10.78
C THR A 1 0.45 1.32 12.27
N LYS A 2 1.53 1.47 13.06
CA LYS A 2 1.50 1.23 14.54
C LYS A 2 0.35 1.93 15.28
N LYS A 3 0.02 3.17 14.90
CA LYS A 3 -1.12 3.92 15.46
C LYS A 3 -2.48 3.23 15.26
N LEU A 4 -2.71 2.57 14.13
CA LEU A 4 -3.92 1.80 13.85
C LEU A 4 -4.01 0.61 14.82
N TYR A 5 -2.95 -0.18 14.89
CA TYR A 5 -2.86 -1.37 15.74
C TYR A 5 -2.96 -1.05 17.23
N ASN A 6 -2.34 0.05 17.69
CA ASN A 6 -2.33 0.40 19.11
C ASN A 6 -3.60 1.13 19.58
N LYS A 7 -4.33 1.83 18.69
CA LYS A 7 -5.43 2.71 19.09
C LYS A 7 -6.80 2.32 18.54
N MET A 8 -6.86 1.78 17.33
CA MET A 8 -8.13 1.50 16.65
C MET A 8 -8.51 0.04 16.78
N LEU A 9 -7.61 -0.91 16.49
CA LEU A 9 -7.94 -2.34 16.56
C LEU A 9 -8.44 -2.81 17.93
N PRO A 10 -7.91 -2.32 19.07
CA PRO A 10 -8.44 -2.71 20.37
C PRO A 10 -9.92 -2.37 20.57
N THR A 11 -10.43 -1.33 19.90
CA THR A 11 -11.85 -0.95 19.97
C THR A 11 -12.77 -1.88 19.21
N THR A 12 -12.22 -2.71 18.31
CA THR A 12 -12.99 -3.68 17.53
C THR A 12 -12.98 -5.08 18.14
N PHE A 13 -12.23 -5.30 19.21
CA PHE A 13 -12.11 -6.63 19.80
C PHE A 13 -13.25 -6.92 20.76
N LEU A 14 -13.82 -8.13 20.64
CA LEU A 14 -14.84 -8.62 21.57
C LEU A 14 -14.25 -9.16 22.88
N GLN A 15 -12.93 -9.34 22.93
CA GLN A 15 -12.17 -9.81 24.09
C GLN A 15 -10.94 -8.94 24.30
N LYS A 16 -10.46 -8.85 25.54
CA LYS A 16 -9.25 -8.10 25.85
C LYS A 16 -8.07 -8.77 25.16
N ASP A 17 -7.34 -7.98 24.41
CA ASP A 17 -6.15 -8.45 23.72
C ASP A 17 -4.96 -8.53 24.68
N GLU A 18 -4.25 -9.67 24.62
CA GLU A 18 -3.00 -9.90 25.35
C GLU A 18 -1.77 -9.68 24.45
N MET A 19 -1.95 -9.31 23.17
CA MET A 19 -0.84 -9.05 22.26
C MET A 19 -0.01 -7.86 22.73
N SER A 20 1.17 -8.17 23.25
CA SER A 20 2.14 -7.20 23.75
C SER A 20 3.08 -6.67 22.65
N ASN A 21 3.09 -7.28 21.46
CA ASN A 21 4.09 -6.98 20.43
C ASN A 21 3.51 -6.85 19.01
N TRP A 22 2.77 -5.76 18.80
CA TRP A 22 2.23 -5.39 17.48
C TRP A 22 3.30 -5.11 16.43
N GLU A 23 4.49 -4.68 16.83
CA GLU A 23 5.57 -4.38 15.88
C GLU A 23 6.03 -5.63 15.15
N ASP A 24 6.40 -6.67 15.89
CA ASP A 24 6.87 -7.92 15.28
C ASP A 24 5.76 -8.57 14.44
N TYR A 25 4.50 -8.48 14.90
CA TYR A 25 3.35 -8.91 14.10
C TYR A 25 3.25 -8.16 12.76
N ILE A 26 3.34 -6.82 12.78
CA ILE A 26 3.31 -6.00 11.55
C ILE A 26 4.47 -6.40 10.62
N ILE A 27 5.68 -6.59 11.16
CA ILE A 27 6.87 -6.97 10.41
C ILE A 27 6.71 -8.33 9.74
N GLN A 28 6.28 -9.34 10.50
CA GLN A 28 6.12 -10.69 9.98
C GLN A 28 4.93 -10.81 9.02
N ASN A 29 3.84 -10.08 9.26
CA ASN A 29 2.69 -10.09 8.37
C ASN A 29 3.04 -9.48 7.00
N TYR A 30 3.72 -8.34 6.97
CA TYR A 30 4.22 -7.73 5.73
C TYR A 30 5.15 -8.68 4.96
N LYS A 31 6.10 -9.30 5.67
CA LYS A 31 7.04 -10.27 5.10
C LYS A 31 6.32 -11.47 4.49
N THR A 32 5.37 -12.05 5.21
CA THR A 32 4.60 -13.22 4.77
C THR A 32 3.76 -12.89 3.54
N MET A 33 3.05 -11.75 3.57
CA MET A 33 2.23 -11.26 2.47
C MET A 33 3.04 -11.08 1.17
N TYR A 34 4.16 -10.36 1.24
CA TYR A 34 4.95 -10.09 0.02
C TYR A 34 5.74 -11.30 -0.48
N LYS A 35 6.17 -12.21 0.41
CA LYS A 35 6.74 -13.50 -0.04
C LYS A 35 5.71 -14.28 -0.85
N ALA A 36 4.50 -14.46 -0.29
CA ALA A 36 3.43 -15.13 -1.00
C ALA A 36 3.09 -14.44 -2.33
N TYR A 37 2.99 -13.11 -2.33
CA TYR A 37 2.75 -12.34 -3.54
C TYR A 37 3.81 -12.60 -4.61
N PHE A 38 5.11 -12.49 -4.31
CA PHE A 38 6.15 -12.71 -5.31
C PHE A 38 6.24 -14.16 -5.79
N ASP A 39 6.03 -15.13 -4.90
CA ASP A 39 6.04 -16.55 -5.25
C ASP A 39 4.87 -16.91 -6.18
N GLN A 40 3.71 -16.30 -5.96
CA GLN A 40 2.46 -16.60 -6.66
C GLN A 40 2.20 -15.70 -7.87
N LYS A 41 2.81 -14.51 -7.94
CA LYS A 41 2.66 -13.53 -9.03
C LYS A 41 2.86 -14.15 -10.42
N LYS A 42 3.77 -15.11 -10.55
CA LYS A 42 4.03 -15.83 -11.80
C LYS A 42 2.84 -16.62 -12.35
N TYR A 43 1.85 -16.92 -11.50
CA TYR A 43 0.61 -17.60 -11.90
C TYR A 43 -0.48 -16.62 -12.35
N ILE A 44 -0.26 -15.31 -12.18
CA ILE A 44 -1.21 -14.28 -12.64
C ILE A 44 -0.85 -13.94 -14.10
N PRO A 45 -1.78 -14.08 -15.05
CA PRO A 45 -1.56 -13.64 -16.42
C PRO A 45 -1.20 -12.15 -16.47
N LYS A 46 -0.28 -11.75 -17.36
CA LYS A 46 0.25 -10.37 -17.40
C LYS A 46 -0.83 -9.34 -17.71
N GLU A 47 -1.87 -9.74 -18.43
CA GLU A 47 -3.08 -8.98 -18.73
C GLU A 47 -3.93 -8.71 -17.49
N ASN A 48 -3.83 -9.55 -16.47
CA ASN A 48 -4.64 -9.49 -15.24
C ASN A 48 -3.91 -8.85 -14.06
N LEU A 49 -2.72 -8.27 -14.28
CA LEU A 49 -1.95 -7.60 -13.24
C LEU A 49 -1.45 -6.23 -13.72
N ILE A 50 -1.58 -5.25 -12.83
CA ILE A 50 -0.97 -3.93 -12.96
C ILE A 50 -0.39 -3.53 -11.61
N GLU A 51 0.80 -2.94 -11.61
CA GLU A 51 1.51 -2.52 -10.41
C GLU A 51 2.00 -1.10 -10.59
N PHE A 52 1.76 -0.27 -9.58
CA PHE A 52 2.14 1.14 -9.58
C PHE A 52 2.80 1.48 -8.26
N SER A 53 3.81 2.36 -8.32
CA SER A 53 4.30 3.02 -7.12
C SER A 53 3.28 4.05 -6.66
N PHE A 54 3.04 4.11 -5.35
CA PHE A 54 2.14 5.10 -4.77
C PHE A 54 2.63 6.52 -5.06
N GLU A 55 3.95 6.73 -5.05
CA GLU A 55 4.57 8.04 -5.30
C GLU A 55 4.31 8.54 -6.72
N ASN A 56 4.29 7.67 -7.72
CA ASN A 56 3.99 8.08 -9.10
C ASN A 56 2.48 8.20 -9.32
N PHE A 57 1.69 7.31 -8.72
CA PHE A 57 0.23 7.40 -8.76
C PHE A 57 -0.27 8.74 -8.24
N GLU A 58 0.31 9.24 -7.15
CA GLU A 58 -0.15 10.49 -6.56
C GLU A 58 0.15 11.73 -7.40
N LYS A 59 1.24 11.72 -8.17
CA LYS A 59 1.63 12.81 -9.07
C LYS A 59 0.64 12.97 -10.21
N ASP A 60 0.02 11.87 -10.66
CA ASP A 60 -0.93 11.89 -11.78
C ASP A 60 -2.02 10.80 -11.64
N LYS A 61 -2.92 11.00 -10.69
CA LYS A 61 -3.99 10.03 -10.39
C LYS A 61 -4.88 9.76 -11.61
N LEU A 62 -5.13 10.78 -12.43
CA LEU A 62 -5.99 10.68 -13.60
C LEU A 62 -5.38 9.74 -14.65
N CYS A 63 -4.11 9.97 -15.00
CA CYS A 63 -3.40 9.12 -15.97
C CYS A 63 -3.34 7.66 -15.52
N PHE A 64 -3.06 7.41 -14.25
CA PHE A 64 -2.98 6.05 -13.73
C PHE A 64 -4.35 5.35 -13.70
N ILE A 65 -5.43 6.05 -13.37
CA ILE A 65 -6.78 5.46 -13.42
C ILE A 65 -7.16 5.16 -14.88
N LYS A 66 -6.84 6.04 -15.83
CA LYS A 66 -7.03 5.77 -17.25
C LYS A 66 -6.30 4.50 -17.70
N GLN A 67 -5.02 4.34 -17.30
CA GLN A 67 -4.25 3.13 -17.59
C GLN A 67 -4.89 1.85 -17.03
N ILE A 68 -5.55 1.91 -15.86
CA ILE A 68 -6.29 0.77 -15.30
C ILE A 68 -7.46 0.39 -16.22
N TYR A 69 -8.24 1.38 -16.66
CA TYR A 69 -9.37 1.15 -17.57
C TYR A 69 -8.90 0.53 -18.89
N GLU A 70 -7.84 1.09 -19.48
CA GLU A 70 -7.24 0.57 -20.73
C GLU A 70 -6.71 -0.86 -20.54
N LYS A 71 -5.95 -1.10 -19.47
CA LYS A 71 -5.32 -2.40 -19.17
C LYS A 71 -6.34 -3.52 -19.06
N PHE A 72 -7.43 -3.27 -18.34
CA PHE A 72 -8.46 -4.26 -18.05
C PHE A 72 -9.66 -4.19 -19.01
N SER A 73 -9.57 -3.37 -20.06
CA SER A 73 -10.65 -3.17 -21.03
C SER A 73 -11.99 -2.80 -20.36
N ILE A 74 -11.92 -1.97 -19.32
CA ILE A 74 -13.11 -1.45 -18.63
C ILE A 74 -13.70 -0.35 -19.52
N SER A 75 -14.98 -0.49 -19.85
CA SER A 75 -15.69 0.47 -20.71
C SER A 75 -15.95 1.80 -20.00
N ASP A 76 -16.45 2.76 -20.78
CA ASP A 76 -17.10 3.98 -20.28
C ASP A 76 -16.18 4.99 -19.57
N PHE A 77 -14.85 4.90 -19.77
CA PHE A 77 -13.90 5.86 -19.19
C PHE A 77 -14.18 7.30 -19.65
N ASP A 78 -14.50 7.52 -20.92
CA ASP A 78 -14.78 8.87 -21.46
C ASP A 78 -15.95 9.56 -20.74
N SER A 79 -16.95 8.78 -20.32
CA SER A 79 -18.08 9.30 -19.54
C SER A 79 -17.74 9.50 -18.06
N PHE A 80 -16.81 8.70 -17.52
CA PHE A 80 -16.37 8.77 -16.13
C PHE A 80 -15.30 9.84 -15.88
N GLU A 81 -14.47 10.14 -16.88
CA GLU A 81 -13.32 11.05 -16.77
C GLU A 81 -13.71 12.44 -16.20
N PRO A 82 -14.78 13.12 -16.68
CA PRO A 82 -15.23 14.38 -16.07
C PRO A 82 -15.60 14.26 -14.59
N ILE A 83 -16.25 13.15 -14.17
CA ILE A 83 -16.64 12.90 -12.79
C ILE A 83 -15.40 12.69 -11.92
N LEU A 84 -14.44 11.92 -12.43
CA LEU A 84 -13.17 11.69 -11.77
C LEU A 84 -12.39 13.01 -11.60
N ILE A 85 -12.34 13.85 -12.62
CA ILE A 85 -11.67 15.16 -12.55
C ILE A 85 -12.27 16.03 -11.45
N GLU A 86 -13.60 16.12 -11.37
CA GLU A 86 -14.28 16.89 -10.30
C GLU A 86 -14.00 16.31 -8.91
N TYR A 87 -14.02 14.99 -8.77
CA TYR A 87 -13.65 14.34 -7.51
C TYR A 87 -12.20 14.63 -7.12
N LEU A 88 -11.25 14.53 -8.05
CA LEU A 88 -9.84 14.80 -7.80
C LEU A 88 -9.60 16.25 -7.36
N LYS A 89 -10.34 17.21 -7.91
CA LYS A 89 -10.32 18.61 -7.43
C LYS A 89 -10.79 18.72 -5.99
N SER A 90 -11.85 17.99 -5.61
CA SER A 90 -12.42 18.03 -4.25
C SER A 90 -11.46 17.54 -3.17
N ILE A 91 -10.56 16.60 -3.49
CA ILE A 91 -9.61 16.00 -2.55
C ILE A 91 -8.21 16.62 -2.59
N ASN A 92 -7.97 17.62 -3.45
CA ASN A 92 -6.64 18.20 -3.66
C ASN A 92 -6.06 18.86 -2.39
N ASN A 93 -6.92 19.28 -1.46
CA ASN A 93 -6.52 19.91 -0.19
C ASN A 93 -6.24 18.90 0.93
N TYR A 94 -6.29 17.59 0.66
CA TYR A 94 -6.03 16.58 1.68
C TYR A 94 -4.56 16.60 2.13
N LYS A 95 -4.34 16.89 3.41
CA LYS A 95 -2.99 16.84 4.02
C LYS A 95 -2.74 15.44 4.61
N LYS A 96 -1.68 14.78 4.14
CA LYS A 96 -1.21 13.54 4.73
C LYS A 96 -0.75 13.73 6.18
N ASN A 97 -0.93 12.68 6.97
CA ASN A 97 -0.29 12.60 8.27
C ASN A 97 1.24 12.53 8.11
N GLU A 98 1.95 13.38 8.83
CA GLU A 98 3.39 13.26 9.00
C GLU A 98 3.68 12.17 10.04
N PHE A 99 4.52 11.21 9.67
CA PHE A 99 4.96 10.16 10.58
C PHE A 99 6.33 10.54 11.16
N LYS A 100 6.51 10.27 12.45
CA LYS A 100 7.83 10.42 13.08
C LYS A 100 8.81 9.44 12.46
N ASN A 101 10.09 9.84 12.41
CA ASN A 101 11.17 8.94 12.06
C ASN A 101 11.14 7.70 12.97
N ILE A 102 11.33 6.55 12.35
CA ILE A 102 11.50 5.28 13.06
C ILE A 102 12.89 5.24 13.72
N ASP A 103 12.98 4.65 14.90
CA ASP A 103 14.24 4.45 15.62
C ASP A 103 15.13 3.42 14.91
N ASP A 104 16.43 3.45 15.21
CA ASP A 104 17.42 2.64 14.50
C ASP A 104 17.26 1.13 14.74
N LEU A 105 16.71 0.72 15.89
CA LEU A 105 16.40 -0.69 16.14
C LEU A 105 15.25 -1.16 15.24
N THR A 106 14.19 -0.37 15.12
CA THR A 106 13.09 -0.63 14.19
C THR A 106 13.58 -0.65 12.73
N LYS A 107 14.44 0.31 12.33
CA LYS A 107 15.03 0.33 10.98
C LYS A 107 15.79 -0.95 10.69
N LYS A 108 16.67 -1.36 11.61
CA LYS A 108 17.44 -2.60 11.47
C LYS A 108 16.53 -3.81 11.29
N LYS A 109 15.47 -3.94 12.11
CA LYS A 109 14.49 -5.03 11.96
C LYS A 109 13.79 -5.00 10.59
N ILE A 110 13.41 -3.81 10.11
CA ILE A 110 12.80 -3.63 8.79
C ILE A 110 13.78 -4.07 7.70
N THR A 111 15.02 -3.58 7.72
CA THR A 111 16.05 -3.94 6.75
C THR A 111 16.28 -5.45 6.73
N GLU A 112 16.47 -6.09 7.90
CA GLU A 112 16.70 -7.53 8.01
C GLU A 112 15.52 -8.38 7.52
N ASN A 113 14.29 -7.87 7.56
CA ASN A 113 13.10 -8.64 7.22
C ASN A 113 12.51 -8.32 5.86
N TRP A 114 12.70 -7.11 5.35
CA TRP A 114 12.02 -6.56 4.17
C TRP A 114 12.99 -6.17 3.04
N ASP A 115 14.31 -6.33 3.17
CA ASP A 115 15.30 -6.08 2.10
C ASP A 115 14.90 -6.61 0.72
N PHE A 116 14.31 -7.81 0.69
CA PHE A 116 13.85 -8.46 -0.52
C PHE A 116 12.74 -7.67 -1.23
N THR A 117 11.84 -6.99 -0.50
CA THR A 117 10.77 -6.18 -1.10
C THR A 117 11.33 -4.91 -1.71
N PHE A 118 12.23 -4.23 -1.00
CA PHE A 118 12.93 -3.04 -1.51
C PHE A 118 13.68 -3.37 -2.80
N SER A 119 14.43 -4.48 -2.81
CA SER A 119 15.15 -4.97 -3.99
C SER A 119 14.22 -5.31 -5.16
N LYS A 120 13.08 -5.99 -4.89
CA LYS A 120 12.12 -6.39 -5.94
C LYS A 120 11.37 -5.21 -6.55
N PHE A 121 11.15 -4.15 -5.78
CA PHE A 121 10.47 -2.94 -6.25
C PHE A 121 11.42 -1.81 -6.65
N GLY A 122 12.73 -1.97 -6.48
CA GLY A 122 13.73 -0.97 -6.87
C GLY A 122 13.78 0.25 -5.96
N TYR A 123 13.48 0.08 -4.67
CA TYR A 123 13.61 1.13 -3.66
C TYR A 123 14.90 0.98 -2.87
N GLU A 124 15.47 2.10 -2.45
CA GLU A 124 16.56 2.16 -1.47
C GLU A 124 15.99 2.12 -0.04
N ILE A 125 16.78 1.59 0.91
CA ILE A 125 16.44 1.48 2.33
C ILE A 125 16.92 2.71 3.11
#